data_AF-A0A0L0WBE8-F1
#
_entry.id   AF-A0A0L0WBE8-F1
#
_cell.length_a   1.000
_cell.length_b   1.000
_cell.length_c   1.000
_cell.angle_alpha   90.00
_cell.angle_beta   90.00
_cell.angle_gamma   90.00
#
_symmetry.space_group_name_H-M   'P 1'
#
loop_
_entity.id
_entity.type
_entity.pdbx_description
1 polymer ?
#
loop_
_entity_poly.entity_id
_entity_poly.type
_entity_poly.pdbx_seq_one_letter_code
_entity_poly.pdbx_strand_id
1 'polypeptide(L)' 'MAVMIVNVAKLTPSNSNKNFVDKKDISDWVQNSVNTAEAHGIISGYPDNTFKPKINATRAEAVTILIKVLK' A
#
# COMPACT_ATOMS: atom_id res chain seq x y z
N MET A 1 5.05 5.54 -0.91
CA MET A 1 4.67 5.56 0.53
C MET A 1 4.56 4.16 1.13
N ALA A 2 3.96 3.17 0.45
CA ALA A 2 3.70 1.83 0.99
C ALA A 2 4.91 1.15 1.68
N VAL A 3 6.12 1.23 1.10
CA VAL A 3 7.31 0.60 1.71
C VAL A 3 7.68 1.23 3.06
N MET A 4 7.57 2.55 3.19
CA MET A 4 7.84 3.22 4.48
C MET A 4 6.87 2.76 5.56
N ILE A 5 5.61 2.55 5.21
CA ILE A 5 4.56 2.13 6.14
C ILE A 5 4.82 0.71 6.65
N VAL A 6 5.10 -0.23 5.74
CA VAL A 6 5.41 -1.63 6.10
C VAL A 6 6.64 -1.70 6.99
N ASN A 7 7.67 -0.89 6.70
CA ASN A 7 8.89 -0.84 7.50
C ASN A 7 8.64 -0.26 8.90
N VAL A 8 7.90 0.85 9.00
CA VAL A 8 7.57 1.49 10.29
C VAL A 8 6.71 0.57 11.15
N ALA A 9 5.72 -0.07 10.54
CA ALA A 9 4.83 -1.00 11.23
C ALA A 9 5.48 -2.38 11.49
N LYS A 10 6.74 -2.59 11.07
CA LYS A 10 7.49 -3.85 11.17
C LYS A 10 6.66 -5.07 10.73
N LEU A 11 5.87 -4.91 9.67
CA LEU A 11 4.97 -5.96 9.20
C LEU A 11 5.77 -7.03 8.46
N THR A 12 5.42 -8.28 8.68
CA THR A 12 6.00 -9.40 7.95
C THR A 12 5.52 -9.36 6.51
N PRO A 13 6.42 -9.51 5.51
CA PRO A 13 6.02 -9.47 4.11
C PRO A 13 5.04 -10.60 3.79
N SER A 14 3.82 -10.25 3.41
CA SER A 14 2.79 -11.20 3.00
C SER A 14 2.77 -11.34 1.48
N ASN A 15 2.83 -12.58 0.99
CA ASN A 15 2.68 -12.95 -0.42
C ASN A 15 1.19 -12.92 -0.87
N SER A 16 0.41 -11.98 -0.34
CA SER A 16 -1.01 -11.83 -0.68
C SER A 16 -1.14 -11.33 -2.12
N ASN A 17 -1.66 -12.15 -3.03
CA ASN A 17 -1.72 -11.83 -4.44
C ASN A 17 -3.00 -11.03 -4.78
N LYS A 18 -3.05 -9.75 -4.41
CA LYS A 18 -4.09 -8.84 -4.93
C LYS A 18 -3.67 -8.29 -6.30
N ASN A 19 -4.60 -8.38 -7.24
CA ASN A 19 -4.43 -7.85 -8.59
C ASN A 19 -5.06 -6.46 -8.68
N PHE A 20 -4.24 -5.43 -8.50
CA PHE A 20 -4.56 -4.08 -8.95
C PHE A 20 -4.46 -4.03 -10.48
N VAL A 21 -5.32 -3.23 -11.11
CA VAL A 21 -5.36 -3.08 -12.58
C VAL A 21 -4.05 -2.51 -13.12
N ASP A 22 -3.37 -1.69 -12.34
CA ASP A 22 -2.09 -1.04 -12.65
C ASP A 22 -0.88 -1.76 -12.06
N LYS A 23 -0.98 -3.07 -11.78
CA LYS A 23 0.15 -3.88 -11.28
C LYS A 23 1.42 -3.75 -12.12
N LYS A 24 1.28 -3.61 -13.44
CA LYS A 24 2.39 -3.38 -14.38
C LYS A 24 3.20 -2.11 -14.10
N ASP A 25 2.60 -1.12 -13.46
CA ASP A 25 3.23 0.16 -13.12
C ASP A 25 3.87 0.14 -11.73
N ILE A 26 3.63 -0.92 -10.94
CA ILE A 26 4.19 -1.12 -9.61
C ILE A 26 5.52 -1.88 -9.76
N SER A 27 6.62 -1.25 -9.34
CA SER A 27 7.94 -1.90 -9.30
C SER A 27 7.91 -3.16 -8.43
N ASP A 28 8.65 -4.19 -8.84
CA ASP A 28 8.63 -5.51 -8.17
C ASP A 28 8.98 -5.43 -6.68
N TRP A 29 9.94 -4.59 -6.29
CA TRP A 29 10.32 -4.40 -4.89
C TRP A 29 9.22 -3.76 -4.03
N VAL A 30 8.27 -3.04 -4.65
CA VAL A 30 7.14 -2.37 -3.98
C VAL A 30 5.94 -3.31 -3.84
N GLN A 31 5.78 -4.27 -4.76
CA GLN A 31 4.62 -5.17 -4.79
C GLN A 31 4.43 -5.87 -3.44
N ASN A 32 5.50 -6.42 -2.86
CA ASN A 32 5.42 -7.11 -1.57
C ASN A 32 4.94 -6.18 -0.45
N SER A 33 5.42 -4.94 -0.40
CA SER A 33 4.97 -3.98 0.60
C SER A 33 3.52 -3.54 0.39
N VAL A 34 3.08 -3.39 -0.86
CA VAL A 34 1.68 -3.04 -1.17
C VAL A 34 0.75 -4.16 -0.75
N ASN A 35 1.08 -5.40 -1.11
CA ASN A 35 0.31 -6.58 -0.73
C ASN A 35 0.24 -6.76 0.79
N THR A 36 1.35 -6.49 1.49
CA THR A 36 1.39 -6.54 2.96
C THR A 36 0.52 -5.45 3.57
N ALA A 37 0.70 -4.20 3.16
CA ALA A 37 -0.10 -3.08 3.67
C ALA A 37 -1.60 -3.26 3.38
N GLU A 38 -1.94 -3.91 2.27
CA GLU A 38 -3.31 -4.25 1.91
C GLU A 38 -3.88 -5.37 2.77
N ALA A 39 -3.12 -6.47 2.96
CA ALA A 39 -3.53 -7.58 3.81
C ALA A 39 -3.80 -7.16 5.27
N HIS A 40 -3.07 -6.14 5.74
CA HIS A 40 -3.27 -5.53 7.05
C HIS A 40 -4.36 -4.43 7.06
N GLY A 41 -5.07 -4.20 5.96
CA GLY A 41 -6.15 -3.21 5.85
C GLY A 41 -5.70 -1.74 5.87
N ILE A 42 -4.39 -1.51 5.81
CA ILE A 42 -3.79 -0.17 5.88
C ILE A 42 -4.03 0.57 4.56
N ILE A 43 -3.81 -0.10 3.44
CA ILE A 43 -4.07 0.41 2.09
C ILE A 43 -5.20 -0.41 1.46
N SER A 44 -6.09 0.22 0.72
CA SER A 44 -7.20 -0.49 0.03
C SER A 44 -7.24 -0.23 -1.47
N GLY A 45 -6.34 0.63 -1.99
CA GLY A 45 -6.40 1.12 -3.35
C GLY A 45 -7.53 2.14 -3.55
N TYR A 46 -7.73 2.53 -4.80
CA TYR A 46 -8.78 3.46 -5.23
C TYR A 46 -10.05 2.71 -5.67
N PRO A 47 -11.21 3.39 -5.79
CA PRO A 47 -12.47 2.78 -6.22
C PRO A 47 -12.42 2.16 -7.63
N ASP A 48 -11.49 2.61 -8.46
CA ASP A 48 -11.20 2.07 -9.80
C ASP A 48 -10.32 0.81 -9.78
N ASN A 49 -10.05 0.26 -8.59
CA ASN A 49 -9.20 -0.91 -8.35
C ASN A 49 -7.74 -0.71 -8.81
N THR A 50 -7.26 0.54 -8.74
CA THR A 50 -5.87 0.91 -8.99
C THR A 50 -5.15 1.27 -7.69
N PHE A 51 -3.82 1.18 -7.69
CA PHE A 51 -2.95 1.60 -6.59
C PHE A 51 -2.31 2.97 -6.84
N LYS A 52 -2.09 3.34 -8.11
CA LYS A 52 -1.44 4.55 -8.61
C LYS A 52 -0.05 4.78 -7.99
N PRO A 53 0.93 3.88 -8.22
CA PRO A 53 2.24 3.94 -7.58
C PRO A 53 3.06 5.20 -7.93
N LYS A 54 2.77 5.83 -9.07
CA LYS A 54 3.53 6.96 -9.63
C LYS A 54 2.96 8.33 -9.23
N ILE A 55 1.76 8.40 -8.65
CA ILE A 55 1.17 9.68 -8.25
C ILE A 55 1.62 10.06 -6.85
N ASN A 56 1.67 11.36 -6.59
CA ASN A 56 1.92 11.86 -5.25
C ASN A 56 0.69 11.62 -4.37
N ALA A 57 0.91 11.03 -3.20
CA ALA A 57 -0.13 10.90 -2.20
C ALA A 57 -0.48 12.28 -1.61
N THR A 58 -1.76 12.51 -1.38
CA THR A 58 -2.26 13.70 -0.70
C THR A 58 -1.97 13.64 0.81
N ARG A 59 -1.97 14.80 1.47
CA ARG A 59 -1.84 14.89 2.93
C ARG A 59 -2.95 14.12 3.65
N ALA A 60 -4.16 14.14 3.11
CA ALA A 60 -5.30 13.42 3.68
C ALA A 60 -5.05 11.90 3.67
N GLU A 61 -4.62 11.34 2.53
CA GLU A 61 -4.29 9.91 2.40
C GLU A 61 -3.16 9.50 3.34
N ALA A 62 -2.11 10.33 3.47
CA ALA A 62 -1.00 10.07 4.39
C ALA A 62 -1.48 9.96 5.84
N VAL A 63 -2.35 10.88 6.29
CA VAL A 63 -2.91 10.88 7.66
C VAL A 63 -3.83 9.69 7.87
N THR A 64 -4.70 9.35 6.92
CA THR A 64 -5.56 8.17 7.02
C THR A 64 -4.76 6.89 7.19
N ILE A 65 -3.66 6.74 6.45
CA ILE A 65 -2.78 5.59 6.57
C ILE A 65 -2.09 5.57 7.94
N LEU A 66 -1.56 6.71 8.42
CA LEU A 66 -0.96 6.81 9.75
C LEU A 66 -1.93 6.41 10.86
N ILE A 67 -3.18 6.87 10.80
CA ILE A 67 -4.21 6.50 11.77
C ILE A 67 -4.46 4.99 11.76
N LYS A 68 -4.49 4.36 10.57
CA LYS A 68 -4.67 2.91 10.46
C LYS A 68 -3.47 2.11 10.98
N VAL A 69 -2.26 2.65 10.91
CA VAL A 69 -1.04 2.01 11.43
C VAL A 69 -0.96 2.10 12.95
N LEU A 70 -1.45 3.20 13.54
CA LEU A 70 -1.40 3.43 15.00
C LEU A 70 -2.52 2.74 15.78
N LYS A 71 -3.50 2.17 15.08
CA LYS A 71 -4.65 1.51 15.69
C LYS A 71 -4.37 0.03 15.90
#